data_AF-A0AA38C6E0-F1
#
_entry.id   AF-A0AA38C6E0-F1
#
_cell.length_a   1.000
_cell.length_b   1.000
_cell.length_c   1.000
_cell.angle_alpha   90.00
_cell.angle_beta   90.00
_cell.angle_gamma   90.00
#
_symmetry.space_group_name_H-M   'P 1'
#
loop_
_entity.id
_entity.type
_entity.pdbx_description
1 polymer ?
#
loop_
_entity_poly.entity_id
_entity_poly.type
_entity_poly.pdbx_seq_one_letter_code
_entity_poly.pdbx_strand_id
1 'polypeptide(L)' 'IFTKILTTRMQPILMEIISQQQSGFIQGRIIQDGIIMVHETIHSMDKSKKAGMAIKLDMHKAFDRVSWRFMDEVLS' A
#
# COMPACT_ATOMS: atom_id res chain seq x y z
N ILE A 1 24.49 2.48 -6.94
CA ILE A 1 24.23 2.85 -8.36
C ILE A 1 23.19 1.90 -8.97
N PHE A 2 23.44 0.58 -8.99
CA PHE A 2 22.49 -0.42 -9.54
C PHE A 2 21.10 -0.42 -8.92
N THR A 3 20.99 -0.38 -7.59
CA THR A 3 19.69 -0.32 -6.89
C THR A 3 18.86 0.89 -7.30
N LYS A 4 19.49 2.06 -7.43
CA LYS A 4 18.81 3.29 -7.87
C LYS A 4 18.30 3.19 -9.31
N ILE A 5 19.09 2.58 -10.21
CA ILE A 5 18.66 2.32 -11.59
C ILE A 5 17.43 1.38 -11.60
N LEU A 6 17.48 0.31 -10.82
CA LEU A 6 16.34 -0.63 -10.70
C LEU A 6 15.10 0.08 -10.16
N THR A 7 15.21 0.85 -9.08
CA THR A 7 14.08 1.62 -8.52
C THR A 7 13.47 2.57 -9.55
N THR A 8 14.29 3.31 -10.30
CA THR A 8 13.80 4.23 -11.34
C THR A 8 13.04 3.49 -12.45
N ARG A 9 13.48 2.27 -12.83
CA ARG A 9 12.79 1.46 -13.84
C ARG A 9 11.51 0.81 -13.31
N MET A 10 11.47 0.42 -12.03
CA MET A 10 10.31 -0.22 -11.41
C MET A 10 9.19 0.77 -11.04
N GLN A 11 9.54 2.02 -10.75
CA GLN A 11 8.59 3.04 -10.33
C GLN A 11 7.33 3.17 -11.22
N PRO A 12 7.41 3.25 -12.56
CA PRO A 12 6.20 3.30 -13.40
C PRO A 12 5.35 2.02 -13.32
N ILE A 13 5.98 0.84 -13.30
CA ILE A 13 5.29 -0.45 -13.20
C ILE A 13 4.53 -0.55 -11.87
N LEU A 14 5.17 -0.12 -10.77
CA LEU A 14 4.52 -0.09 -9.47
C LEU A 14 3.28 0.80 -9.47
N MET A 15 3.29 1.95 -10.17
CA MET A 15 2.12 2.83 -10.27
C MET A 15 0.91 2.19 -10.97
N GLU A 16 1.13 1.18 -11.82
CA GLU A 16 0.08 0.43 -12.52
C GLU A 16 -0.50 -0.70 -11.67
N ILE A 17 0.34 -1.36 -10.85
CA ILE A 17 -0.05 -2.53 -10.06
C ILE A 17 -0.65 -2.14 -8.70
N ILE A 18 -0.16 -1.04 -8.10
CA ILE A 18 -0.62 -0.64 -6.77
C ILE A 18 -1.90 0.20 -6.82
N SER A 19 -2.76 -0.03 -5.83
CA SER A 19 -3.97 0.77 -5.62
C SER A 19 -3.63 2.24 -5.31
N GLN A 20 -4.52 3.16 -5.70
CA GLN A 20 -4.39 4.60 -5.37
C GLN A 20 -4.41 4.87 -3.86
N GLN A 21 -5.03 3.98 -3.09
CA GLN A 21 -5.12 4.07 -1.63
C GLN A 21 -3.80 3.71 -0.92
N GLN A 22 -2.82 3.14 -1.62
CA GLN A 22 -1.51 2.83 -1.04
C GLN A 22 -0.64 4.09 -0.93
N SER A 23 -0.56 4.70 0.25
CA SER A 23 0.22 5.93 0.47
C SER A 23 1.70 5.69 0.81
N GLY A 24 2.05 4.52 1.35
CA GLY A 24 3.41 4.22 1.81
C GLY A 24 4.40 3.94 0.67
N PHE A 25 5.62 4.49 0.78
CA PHE A 25 6.76 4.23 -0.12
C PHE A 25 6.57 4.62 -1.59
N ILE A 26 5.56 5.42 -1.91
CA ILE A 26 5.30 5.92 -3.27
C ILE A 26 5.63 7.41 -3.34
N GLN A 27 6.50 7.77 -4.28
CA GLN A 27 6.84 9.16 -4.52
C GLN A 27 5.59 9.96 -4.91
N GLY A 28 5.38 11.10 -4.25
CA GLY A 28 4.25 11.98 -4.49
C GLY A 28 2.98 11.65 -3.70
N ARG A 29 2.96 10.55 -2.93
CA ARG A 29 1.88 10.26 -1.97
C ARG A 29 2.32 10.57 -0.54
N ILE A 30 1.42 11.14 0.25
CA ILE A 30 1.71 11.53 1.64
C ILE A 30 0.89 10.68 2.62
N ILE A 31 1.46 10.42 3.79
CA ILE A 31 0.82 9.59 4.82
C ILE A 31 -0.49 10.21 5.34
N GLN A 32 -0.61 11.54 5.28
CA GLN A 32 -1.77 12.29 5.75
C GLN A 32 -3.04 11.90 4.99
N ASP A 33 -2.96 11.64 3.68
CA ASP A 33 -4.11 11.22 2.86
C ASP A 33 -4.70 9.91 3.36
N GLY A 34 -3.84 8.96 3.76
CA GLY A 34 -4.26 7.69 4.35
C GLY A 34 -4.96 7.87 5.70
N ILE A 35 -4.46 8.78 6.54
CA ILE A 35 -5.06 9.09 7.84
C ILE A 35 -6.47 9.69 7.65
N ILE A 36 -6.61 10.64 6.72
CA ILE A 36 -7.89 11.27 6.39
C ILE A 36 -8.89 10.21 5.90
N MET A 37 -8.48 9.36 4.96
CA MET A 37 -9.32 8.29 4.41
C MET A 37 -9.84 7.34 5.50
N VAL A 38 -8.96 6.91 6.42
CA VAL A 38 -9.36 6.03 7.54
C VAL A 38 -10.33 6.76 8.46
N HIS A 39 -10.06 8.01 8.80
CA HIS A 39 -10.93 8.81 9.65
C HIS A 39 -12.34 8.99 9.05
N GLU A 40 -12.42 9.33 7.76
CA GLU A 40 -13.68 9.46 7.03
C GLU A 40 -14.43 8.13 6.94
N THR A 41 -13.71 7.02 6.72
CA THR A 41 -14.30 5.67 6.68
C THR A 41 -14.93 5.30 8.02
N ILE A 42 -14.23 5.53 9.13
CA ILE A 42 -14.73 5.27 10.48
C ILE A 42 -15.94 6.17 10.79
N HIS A 43 -15.84 7.46 10.47
CA HIS A 43 -16.93 8.42 10.69
C HIS A 43 -18.18 8.08 9.87
N SER A 44 -18.00 7.66 8.63
CA SER A 44 -19.10 7.24 7.76
C SER A 44 -19.77 5.97 8.28
N MET A 45 -18.97 5.01 8.76
CA MET A 45 -19.46 3.79 9.40
C MET A 45 -20.30 4.10 10.64
N ASP A 46 -19.83 4.98 11.53
CA ASP A 46 -20.57 5.42 12.72
C ASP A 46 -21.91 6.08 12.36
N LYS A 47 -21.90 6.98 11.36
CA LYS A 47 -23.12 7.65 10.87
C LYS A 47 -24.11 6.72 10.18
N SER A 48 -23.64 5.64 9.56
CA SER A 48 -24.47 4.76 8.73
C SER A 48 -25.56 4.00 9.50
N LYS A 49 -25.46 3.95 10.85
CA LYS A 49 -26.33 3.15 11.75
C LYS A 49 -26.41 1.66 11.37
N LYS A 50 -25.45 1.17 10.57
CA LYS A 50 -25.29 -0.24 10.22
C LYS A 50 -24.12 -0.81 10.98
N ALA A 51 -24.17 -2.11 11.28
CA ALA A 51 -22.99 -2.80 11.79
C ALA A 51 -21.87 -2.73 10.74
N GLY A 52 -20.69 -2.31 11.17
CA GLY A 52 -19.49 -2.26 10.34
C GLY A 52 -18.29 -2.80 11.12
N MET A 53 -17.23 -3.19 10.39
CA MET A 53 -16.02 -3.75 10.95
C MET A 53 -14.80 -3.12 10.28
N ALA A 54 -13.87 -2.64 11.10
CA ALA A 54 -12.54 -2.23 10.65
C ALA A 54 -11.53 -3.33 10.96
N ILE A 55 -10.74 -3.73 9.96
CA ILE A 55 -9.69 -4.73 10.12
C ILE A 55 -8.34 -4.04 9.93
N LYS A 56 -7.46 -4.17 10.93
CA LYS A 56 -6.06 -3.78 10.82
C LYS A 56 -5.22 -5.02 10.57
N LEU A 57 -4.51 -5.04 9.44
CA LEU A 57 -3.56 -6.10 9.10
C LEU A 57 -2.13 -5.55 9.23
N ASP A 58 -1.26 -6.34 9.85
CA ASP A 58 0.17 -6.04 9.99
C ASP A 58 0.98 -7.28 9.63
N MET A 59 2.08 -7.09 8.89
CA MET A 59 2.91 -8.19 8.39
C MET A 59 4.20 -8.29 9.20
N HIS A 60 4.29 -9.32 10.06
CA HIS A 60 5.50 -9.56 10.85
C HIS A 60 6.70 -9.91 9.94
N LYS A 61 7.74 -9.08 10.00
CA LYS A 61 8.99 -9.23 9.21
C LYS A 61 8.73 -9.37 7.70
N ALA A 62 7.89 -8.48 7.14
CA ALA A 62 7.47 -8.53 5.75
C ALA A 62 8.64 -8.67 4.75
N PHE A 63 9.71 -7.89 4.94
CA PHE A 63 10.87 -7.92 4.04
C PHE A 63 11.72 -9.20 4.16
N ASP A 64 11.72 -9.86 5.31
CA ASP A 64 12.47 -11.11 5.52
C ASP A 64 11.70 -12.34 5.03
N ARG A 65 10.37 -12.24 4.97
CA ARG A 65 9.45 -13.36 4.68
C ARG A 65 8.88 -13.35 3.27
N VAL A 66 9.13 -12.30 2.49
CA VAL A 66 8.65 -12.23 1.11
C VAL A 66 9.27 -13.35 0.26
N SER A 67 8.45 -14.05 -0.52
CA SER A 67 8.91 -15.10 -1.41
C SER A 67 9.53 -14.49 -2.66
N TRP A 68 10.80 -14.81 -2.92
CA TRP A 68 11.50 -14.36 -4.14
C TRP A 68 10.85 -14.87 -5.42
N ARG A 69 10.32 -16.11 -5.42
CA ARG A 69 9.60 -16.68 -6.58
C ARG A 69 8.34 -15.88 -6.88
N PHE A 70 7.60 -15.49 -5.85
CA PHE A 70 6.42 -14.65 -6.02
C PHE A 70 6.79 -13.28 -6.60
N MET A 71 7.87 -12.67 -6.13
CA MET A 71 8.31 -11.39 -6.70
C MET A 71 8.72 -11.51 -8.17
N ASP A 72 9.37 -12.62 -8.54
CA ASP A 72 9.74 -12.89 -9.94
C ASP A 72 8.48 -13.04 -10.82
N GLU A 73 7.47 -13.79 -10.38
CA GLU A 73 6.20 -13.95 -11.09
C GLU A 73 5.40 -12.64 -11.24
N VAL A 74 5.44 -11.76 -10.23
CA VAL A 74 4.71 -10.47 -10.25
C VAL A 74 5.44 -9.41 -11.07
N LEU A 75 6.76 -9.49 -11.20
CA LEU A 75 7.59 -8.49 -11.88
C LEU A 75 8.06 -8.89 -13.28
N SER A 76 7.81 -10.15 -13.69
CA SER A 76 8.04 -10.66 -15.05
C SER A 76 6.98 -10.18 -16.03
#